data_AF-A0A1C6E9W5-F1
#
_entry.id   AF-A0A1C6E9W5-F1
#
_cell.length_a   1.000
_cell.length_b   1.000
_cell.length_c   1.000
_cell.angle_alpha   90.00
_cell.angle_beta   90.00
_cell.angle_gamma   90.00
#
_symmetry.space_group_name_H-M   'P 1'
#
loop_
_entity.id
_entity.type
_entity.pdbx_description
1 polymer ?
#
loop_
_entity_poly.entity_id
_entity_poly.type
_entity_poly.pdbx_seq_one_letter_code
_entity_poly.pdbx_strand_id
1 'polypeptide(L)'
;MEKDPFGEYLKESEPAQAYKGYMWSTAIGLQAVDGLKPSQYLIDTAVLNIEGKITLNEVQSLIESYYEEKPAHIADDERTEEADKVSSRIVKILSEEAFSFTPNEYISIHRKLFQGIYKHAGKIRDYNITKKEWVLDGATVLYGSATELKATLEYDFSQERDFSYQGLSMDEIIRHLALFISRLWQIHIFGEGNTRTTAVFFIKYLRSLGFAAANDIFSENAWYFRNALVRANYTNLQKGVYETTEYLEAFLRNLLLNEKNELLNRNLHIRKSRENKNVDI
;
A
#
# COMPACT_ATOMS: atom_id res chain seq x y z
N MET A 1 2.55 -19.34 5.16
CA MET A 1 1.68 -18.42 4.40
C MET A 1 0.37 -19.13 4.23
N GLU A 2 -0.73 -18.56 4.73
CA GLU A 2 -2.06 -18.97 4.25
C GLU A 2 -2.11 -18.67 2.75
N LYS A 3 -2.63 -19.63 1.99
CA LYS A 3 -2.77 -19.53 0.54
C LYS A 3 -3.76 -18.42 0.22
N ASP A 4 -3.49 -17.58 -0.78
CA ASP A 4 -4.44 -16.56 -1.24
C ASP A 4 -5.82 -17.21 -1.47
N PRO A 5 -6.89 -16.76 -0.75
CA PRO A 5 -8.20 -17.36 -0.85
C PRO A 5 -8.80 -17.25 -2.26
N PHE A 6 -8.25 -16.38 -3.12
CA PHE A 6 -8.71 -16.19 -4.49
C PHE A 6 -7.80 -16.82 -5.54
N GLY A 7 -6.77 -17.58 -5.14
CA GLY A 7 -5.75 -18.11 -6.05
C GLY A 7 -6.28 -19.03 -7.16
N GLU A 8 -7.47 -19.62 -7.00
CA GLU A 8 -8.15 -20.38 -8.05
C GLU A 8 -8.66 -19.47 -9.17
N TYR A 9 -9.15 -18.28 -8.82
CA TYR A 9 -9.63 -17.29 -9.79
C TYR A 9 -8.52 -16.67 -10.64
N LEU A 10 -7.28 -16.71 -10.14
CA LEU A 10 -6.13 -16.15 -10.82
C LEU A 10 -5.55 -17.07 -11.91
N LYS A 11 -5.94 -18.36 -11.92
CA LYS A 11 -5.34 -19.37 -12.80
C LYS A 11 -6.22 -19.78 -13.98
N GLU A 12 -7.52 -19.94 -13.76
CA GLU A 12 -8.41 -20.63 -14.73
C GLU A 12 -9.82 -20.01 -14.82
N SER A 13 -9.95 -18.69 -14.66
CA SER A 13 -11.26 -18.01 -14.70
C SER A 13 -11.43 -17.09 -15.89
N GLU A 14 -12.69 -16.75 -16.17
CA GLU A 14 -13.05 -15.70 -17.13
C GLU A 14 -12.32 -14.38 -16.81
N PRO A 15 -11.89 -13.58 -17.81
CA PRO A 15 -11.08 -12.39 -17.58
C PRO A 15 -11.66 -11.41 -16.55
N ALA A 16 -12.99 -11.25 -16.52
CA ALA A 16 -13.67 -10.38 -15.57
C ALA A 16 -13.60 -10.92 -14.12
N GLN A 17 -13.64 -12.24 -13.93
CA GLN A 17 -13.52 -12.87 -12.62
C GLN A 17 -12.08 -12.81 -12.13
N ALA A 18 -11.11 -13.09 -13.00
CA ALA A 18 -9.69 -12.94 -12.69
C ALA A 18 -9.37 -11.51 -12.27
N TYR A 19 -9.85 -10.51 -13.01
CA TYR A 19 -9.68 -9.09 -12.67
C TYR A 19 -10.23 -8.75 -11.28
N LYS A 20 -11.46 -9.18 -10.95
CA LYS A 20 -12.04 -8.99 -9.61
C LYS A 20 -11.25 -9.73 -8.54
N GLY A 21 -10.80 -10.95 -8.82
CA GLY A 21 -9.95 -11.75 -7.93
C GLY A 21 -8.66 -11.00 -7.56
N TYR A 22 -7.97 -10.42 -8.54
CA TYR A 22 -6.79 -9.58 -8.29
C TYR A 22 -7.11 -8.37 -7.42
N MET A 23 -8.25 -7.71 -7.65
CA MET A 23 -8.63 -6.53 -6.86
C MET A 23 -8.89 -6.91 -5.40
N TRP A 24 -9.61 -7.99 -5.16
CA TRP A 24 -9.90 -8.50 -3.82
C TRP A 24 -8.65 -9.00 -3.11
N SER A 25 -7.80 -9.77 -3.79
CA SER A 25 -6.50 -10.22 -3.25
C SER A 25 -5.65 -9.03 -2.82
N THR A 26 -5.49 -8.03 -3.70
CA THR A 26 -4.75 -6.79 -3.40
C THR A 26 -5.33 -6.07 -2.19
N ALA A 27 -6.65 -5.86 -2.16
CA ALA A 27 -7.33 -5.13 -1.10
C ALA A 27 -7.17 -5.79 0.27
N ILE A 28 -7.29 -7.12 0.33
CA ILE A 28 -7.16 -7.92 1.53
C ILE A 28 -5.71 -7.98 2.00
N GLY A 29 -4.76 -8.26 1.11
CA GLY A 29 -3.35 -8.36 1.50
C GLY A 29 -2.77 -7.03 1.97
N LEU A 30 -3.27 -5.89 1.46
CA LEU A 30 -2.89 -4.56 1.96
C LEU A 30 -3.27 -4.32 3.44
N GLN A 31 -4.19 -5.11 4.02
CA GLN A 31 -4.50 -4.99 5.46
C GLN A 31 -3.36 -5.51 6.35
N ALA A 32 -2.55 -6.44 5.84
CA ALA A 32 -1.40 -6.99 6.56
C ALA A 32 -0.32 -5.94 6.87
N VAL A 33 -0.32 -4.79 6.18
CA VAL A 33 0.57 -3.65 6.46
C VAL A 33 0.50 -3.23 7.93
N ASP A 34 -0.71 -3.21 8.48
CA ASP A 34 -0.97 -2.82 9.88
C ASP A 34 -1.20 -4.05 10.77
N GLY A 35 -0.88 -5.26 10.26
CA GLY A 35 -1.11 -6.53 10.95
C GLY A 35 -2.59 -6.84 11.16
N LEU A 36 -3.48 -6.25 10.36
CA LEU A 36 -4.92 -6.51 10.41
C LEU A 36 -5.25 -7.76 9.62
N LYS A 37 -6.32 -8.45 10.03
CA LYS A 37 -6.83 -9.64 9.35
C LYS A 37 -8.31 -9.41 9.03
N PRO A 38 -8.72 -9.60 7.78
CA PRO A 38 -10.13 -9.60 7.44
C PRO A 38 -10.88 -10.76 8.09
N SER A 39 -12.20 -10.60 8.23
CA SER A 39 -13.08 -11.67 8.69
C SER A 39 -13.33 -12.70 7.59
N GLN A 40 -13.75 -13.91 7.99
CA GLN A 40 -14.25 -14.90 7.04
C GLN A 40 -15.49 -14.38 6.28
N TYR A 41 -16.31 -13.55 6.91
CA TYR A 41 -17.49 -12.96 6.29
C TYR A 41 -17.13 -12.08 5.09
N LEU A 42 -16.05 -11.29 5.18
CA LEU A 42 -15.53 -10.56 4.03
C LEU A 42 -15.10 -11.52 2.91
N ILE A 43 -14.35 -12.57 3.24
CA ILE A 43 -13.85 -13.53 2.24
C ILE A 43 -15.02 -14.16 1.48
N ASP A 44 -16.05 -14.63 2.20
CA ASP A 44 -17.23 -15.25 1.60
C ASP A 44 -17.99 -14.25 0.72
N THR A 45 -18.13 -13.01 1.19
CA THR A 45 -18.80 -11.93 0.45
C THR A 45 -18.01 -11.51 -0.80
N ALA A 46 -16.68 -11.50 -0.73
CA ALA A 46 -15.80 -11.24 -1.87
C ALA A 46 -15.94 -12.32 -2.95
N VAL A 47 -16.06 -13.60 -2.57
CA VAL A 47 -16.31 -14.71 -3.50
C VAL A 47 -17.62 -14.49 -4.26
N LEU A 48 -18.71 -14.15 -3.57
CA LEU A 48 -20.00 -13.84 -4.22
C LEU A 48 -19.87 -12.69 -5.24
N ASN A 49 -19.05 -11.70 -4.94
CA ASN A 49 -18.81 -10.58 -5.86
C ASN A 49 -17.95 -10.97 -7.07
N ILE A 50 -16.90 -11.75 -6.86
CA ILE A 50 -16.04 -12.29 -7.92
C ILE A 50 -16.89 -13.11 -8.91
N GLU A 51 -17.73 -14.01 -8.39
CA GLU A 51 -18.66 -14.84 -9.16
C GLU A 51 -19.79 -14.04 -9.83
N GLY A 52 -19.95 -12.75 -9.50
CA GLY A 52 -20.98 -11.89 -10.07
C GLY A 52 -22.38 -12.08 -9.50
N LYS A 53 -22.51 -12.76 -8.36
CA LYS A 53 -23.78 -12.96 -7.65
C LYS A 53 -24.27 -11.71 -6.95
N ILE A 54 -23.35 -10.85 -6.52
CA ILE A 54 -23.64 -9.54 -5.91
C ILE A 54 -22.73 -8.45 -6.47
N THR A 55 -23.25 -7.23 -6.50
CA THR A 55 -22.55 -6.00 -6.87
C THR A 55 -21.66 -5.51 -5.73
N LEU A 56 -20.70 -4.63 -6.06
CA LEU A 56 -19.82 -4.03 -5.06
C LEU A 56 -20.55 -3.18 -4.02
N ASN A 57 -21.67 -2.55 -4.40
CA ASN A 57 -22.49 -1.78 -3.48
C ASN A 57 -23.22 -2.70 -2.50
N GLU A 58 -23.74 -3.85 -2.95
CA GLU A 58 -24.33 -4.86 -2.08
C GLU A 58 -23.30 -5.43 -1.10
N VAL A 59 -22.06 -5.69 -1.55
CA VAL A 59 -20.96 -6.07 -0.64
C VAL A 59 -20.78 -5.04 0.48
N GLN A 60 -20.72 -3.76 0.14
CA GLN A 60 -20.54 -2.69 1.13
C GLN A 60 -21.71 -2.61 2.10
N SER A 61 -22.95 -2.74 1.62
CA SER A 61 -24.14 -2.77 2.48
C SER A 61 -24.15 -3.98 3.41
N LEU A 62 -23.80 -5.17 2.91
CA LEU A 62 -23.72 -6.40 3.72
C LEU A 62 -22.68 -6.29 4.83
N ILE A 63 -21.48 -5.76 4.52
CA ILE A 63 -20.44 -5.53 5.52
C ILE A 63 -20.91 -4.51 6.57
N GLU A 64 -21.56 -3.42 6.16
CA GLU A 64 -22.05 -2.42 7.11
C GLU A 64 -23.08 -3.03 8.08
N SER A 65 -24.10 -3.73 7.55
CA SER A 65 -25.12 -4.39 8.36
C SER A 65 -24.54 -5.47 9.28
N TYR A 66 -23.53 -6.24 8.81
CA TYR A 66 -22.86 -7.25 9.63
C TYR A 66 -22.24 -6.66 10.91
N TYR A 67 -21.70 -5.44 10.84
CA TYR A 67 -21.11 -4.77 12.01
C TYR A 67 -22.12 -3.94 12.81
N GLU A 68 -23.18 -3.43 12.19
CA GLU A 68 -24.29 -2.77 12.92
C GLU A 68 -25.08 -3.74 13.81
N GLU A 69 -25.26 -4.98 13.36
CA GLU A 69 -26.05 -6.00 14.08
C GLU A 69 -25.25 -6.77 15.15
N LYS A 70 -23.92 -6.63 15.17
CA LYS A 70 -23.07 -7.31 16.16
C LYS A 70 -23.11 -6.61 17.52
N PRO A 71 -23.23 -7.36 18.63
CA PRO A 71 -23.13 -6.77 19.97
C PRO A 71 -21.73 -6.16 20.18
N ALA A 72 -21.69 -4.91 20.64
CA ALA A 72 -20.51 -4.04 20.79
C ALA A 72 -19.45 -4.48 21.84
N HIS A 73 -19.28 -5.77 22.12
CA HIS A 73 -18.51 -6.26 23.27
C HIS A 73 -17.22 -7.04 22.97
N ILE A 74 -16.67 -6.97 21.75
CA ILE A 74 -15.35 -7.55 21.48
C ILE A 74 -14.46 -6.47 20.87
N ALA A 75 -13.56 -5.91 21.68
CA ALA A 75 -12.59 -4.88 21.25
C ALA A 75 -11.64 -5.35 20.12
N ASP A 76 -11.57 -6.66 19.86
CA ASP A 76 -10.83 -7.25 18.73
C ASP A 76 -11.59 -7.14 17.38
N ASP A 77 -12.88 -6.81 17.43
CA ASP A 77 -13.73 -6.70 16.24
C ASP A 77 -13.51 -5.37 15.49
N GLU A 78 -13.15 -4.26 16.17
CA GLU A 78 -12.93 -2.96 15.50
C GLU A 78 -11.76 -3.00 14.48
N ARG A 79 -10.69 -3.74 14.80
CA ARG A 79 -9.54 -3.91 13.88
C ARG A 79 -9.89 -4.80 12.69
N THR A 80 -10.77 -5.77 12.90
CA THR A 80 -11.29 -6.64 11.85
C THR A 80 -12.30 -5.89 10.97
N GLU A 81 -13.17 -5.08 11.58
CA GLU A 81 -14.11 -4.18 10.91
C GLU A 81 -13.38 -3.20 9.99
N GLU A 82 -12.30 -2.59 10.49
CA GLU A 82 -11.46 -1.74 9.67
C GLU A 82 -10.95 -2.52 8.45
N ALA A 83 -10.37 -3.72 8.65
CA ALA A 83 -9.86 -4.52 7.55
C ALA A 83 -10.95 -4.83 6.50
N ASP A 84 -12.15 -5.19 6.95
CA ASP A 84 -13.27 -5.55 6.08
C ASP A 84 -13.80 -4.35 5.29
N LYS A 85 -14.13 -3.26 6.00
CA LYS A 85 -14.63 -2.03 5.38
C LYS A 85 -13.59 -1.43 4.45
N VAL A 86 -12.33 -1.33 4.86
CA VAL A 86 -11.25 -0.77 4.03
C VAL A 86 -10.98 -1.64 2.82
N SER A 87 -10.99 -2.98 2.94
CA SER A 87 -10.79 -3.87 1.78
C SER A 87 -11.84 -3.65 0.70
N SER A 88 -13.13 -3.64 1.06
CA SER A 88 -14.20 -3.37 0.07
C SER A 88 -14.09 -1.98 -0.57
N ARG A 89 -13.61 -0.98 0.17
CA ARG A 89 -13.37 0.38 -0.33
C ARG A 89 -12.17 0.45 -1.27
N ILE A 90 -11.09 -0.31 -1.00
CA ILE A 90 -9.97 -0.45 -1.93
C ILE A 90 -10.45 -1.02 -3.25
N VAL A 91 -11.23 -2.13 -3.23
CA VAL A 91 -11.75 -2.74 -4.46
C VAL A 91 -12.58 -1.73 -5.26
N LYS A 92 -13.43 -0.94 -4.59
CA LYS A 92 -14.22 0.12 -5.23
C LYS A 92 -13.34 1.17 -5.91
N ILE A 93 -12.36 1.72 -5.20
CA ILE A 93 -11.45 2.74 -5.73
C ILE A 93 -10.60 2.19 -6.90
N LEU A 94 -10.14 0.94 -6.81
CA LEU A 94 -9.36 0.30 -7.87
C LEU A 94 -10.22 -0.10 -9.09
N SER A 95 -11.53 -0.24 -8.92
CA SER A 95 -12.48 -0.50 -10.01
C SER A 95 -12.94 0.77 -10.73
N GLU A 96 -12.73 1.96 -10.14
CA GLU A 96 -13.02 3.25 -10.79
C GLU A 96 -12.00 3.54 -11.91
N GLU A 97 -12.46 3.82 -13.13
CA GLU A 97 -11.58 4.22 -14.25
C GLU A 97 -11.05 5.65 -14.09
N ALA A 98 -11.84 6.53 -13.48
CA ALA A 98 -11.45 7.91 -13.25
C ALA A 98 -10.27 8.01 -12.27
N PHE A 99 -9.29 8.84 -12.62
CA PHE A 99 -8.15 9.16 -11.79
C PHE A 99 -7.60 10.55 -12.15
N SER A 100 -7.16 11.30 -11.15
CA SER A 100 -6.49 12.59 -11.35
C SER A 100 -5.19 12.60 -10.56
N PHE A 101 -4.05 12.78 -11.24
CA PHE A 101 -2.76 12.89 -10.57
C PHE A 101 -2.62 14.24 -9.84
N THR A 102 -3.18 14.33 -8.63
CA THR A 102 -3.21 15.56 -7.83
C THR A 102 -3.08 15.28 -6.34
N PRO A 103 -2.59 16.25 -5.53
CA PRO A 103 -2.61 16.17 -4.07
C PRO A 103 -4.01 15.91 -3.49
N ASN A 104 -5.04 16.50 -4.10
CA ASN A 104 -6.42 16.32 -3.66
C ASN A 104 -6.94 14.90 -3.88
N GLU A 105 -6.54 14.25 -4.98
CA GLU A 105 -6.89 12.84 -5.22
C GLU A 105 -6.25 11.94 -4.17
N TYR A 106 -4.99 12.19 -3.80
CA TYR A 106 -4.31 11.45 -2.73
C TYR A 106 -5.04 11.57 -1.37
N ILE A 107 -5.45 12.79 -1.01
CA ILE A 107 -6.25 13.06 0.20
C ILE A 107 -7.66 12.45 0.10
N SER A 108 -8.26 12.48 -1.09
CA SER A 108 -9.58 11.91 -1.36
C SER A 108 -9.57 10.38 -1.21
N ILE A 109 -8.53 9.70 -1.71
CA ILE A 109 -8.34 8.26 -1.51
C ILE A 109 -8.31 7.95 -0.02
N HIS A 110 -7.51 8.66 0.79
CA HIS A 110 -7.51 8.45 2.24
C HIS A 110 -8.90 8.66 2.85
N ARG A 111 -9.65 9.69 2.42
CA ARG A 111 -11.02 9.91 2.90
C ARG A 111 -11.92 8.72 2.56
N LYS A 112 -11.95 8.30 1.29
CA LYS A 112 -12.77 7.19 0.80
C LYS A 112 -12.44 5.88 1.53
N LEU A 113 -11.17 5.62 1.82
CA LEU A 113 -10.73 4.43 2.54
C LEU A 113 -11.20 4.43 4.00
N PHE A 114 -11.04 5.55 4.71
CA PHE A 114 -11.12 5.56 6.18
C PHE A 114 -12.31 6.34 6.75
N GLN A 115 -13.21 6.87 5.92
CA GLN A 115 -14.41 7.57 6.41
C GLN A 115 -15.25 6.66 7.32
N GLY A 116 -15.65 7.16 8.48
CA GLY A 116 -16.37 6.37 9.50
C GLY A 116 -15.47 5.45 10.33
N ILE A 117 -14.23 5.17 9.91
CA ILE A 117 -13.23 4.45 10.72
C ILE A 117 -12.39 5.46 11.51
N TYR A 118 -11.78 6.43 10.81
CA TYR A 118 -10.98 7.47 11.44
C TYR A 118 -11.74 8.80 11.46
N LYS A 119 -11.80 9.45 12.63
CA LYS A 119 -12.34 10.82 12.77
C LYS A 119 -11.60 11.86 11.92
N HIS A 120 -10.37 11.54 11.52
CA HIS A 120 -9.48 12.37 10.73
C HIS A 120 -9.32 11.88 9.27
N ALA A 121 -10.21 11.02 8.78
CA ALA A 121 -10.15 10.53 7.40
C ALA A 121 -10.10 11.68 6.38
N GLY A 122 -9.02 11.74 5.59
CA GLY A 122 -8.79 12.76 4.58
C GLY A 122 -8.43 14.14 5.16
N LYS A 123 -7.95 14.19 6.41
CA LYS A 123 -7.40 15.40 7.04
C LYS A 123 -5.88 15.27 7.15
N ILE A 124 -5.17 16.30 6.70
CA ILE A 124 -3.74 16.45 6.93
C ILE A 124 -3.53 16.61 8.44
N ARG A 125 -2.55 15.90 9.02
CA ARG A 125 -2.24 16.02 10.46
C ARG A 125 -1.63 17.40 10.77
N ASP A 126 -1.87 17.89 11.97
CA ASP A 126 -1.37 19.17 12.48
C ASP A 126 -0.32 18.98 13.60
N TYR A 127 0.17 17.76 13.79
CA TYR A 127 1.18 17.38 14.77
C TYR A 127 2.31 16.55 14.15
N ASN A 128 3.48 16.57 14.77
CA ASN A 128 4.63 15.77 14.37
C ASN A 128 4.52 14.33 14.88
N ILE A 129 5.09 13.39 14.13
CA ILE A 129 5.04 11.96 14.44
C ILE A 129 6.43 11.34 14.48
N THR A 130 6.54 10.27 15.25
CA THR A 130 7.71 9.40 15.32
C THR A 130 7.21 7.98 15.33
N LYS A 131 7.82 7.09 14.55
CA LYS A 131 7.45 5.67 14.51
C LYS A 131 8.69 4.80 14.69
N LYS A 132 8.62 3.85 15.62
CA LYS A 132 9.70 2.88 15.81
C LYS A 132 9.64 1.84 14.71
N GLU A 133 10.73 1.69 13.99
CA GLU A 133 10.81 0.82 12.83
C GLU A 133 11.59 -0.45 13.15
N TRP A 134 10.94 -1.62 13.01
CA TRP A 134 11.59 -2.91 13.25
C TRP A 134 12.83 -3.08 12.37
N VAL A 135 12.73 -2.80 11.06
CA VAL A 135 13.86 -2.88 10.13
C VAL A 135 15.02 -1.93 10.46
N LEU A 136 14.80 -0.93 11.33
CA LEU A 136 15.79 0.06 11.74
C LEU A 136 16.22 -0.08 13.21
N ASP A 137 16.02 -1.25 13.85
CA ASP A 137 16.32 -1.46 15.27
C ASP A 137 15.58 -0.47 16.22
N GLY A 138 14.34 -0.13 15.87
CA GLY A 138 13.51 0.79 16.63
C GLY A 138 13.84 2.28 16.42
N ALA A 139 14.78 2.61 15.52
CA ALA A 139 14.93 3.97 15.03
C ALA A 139 13.72 4.41 14.20
N THR A 140 13.63 5.71 13.91
CA THR A 140 12.53 6.31 13.15
C THR A 140 13.04 6.91 11.85
N VAL A 141 12.19 6.88 10.82
CA VAL A 141 12.31 7.78 9.67
C VAL A 141 12.03 9.21 10.13
N LEU A 142 12.64 10.19 9.48
CA LEU A 142 12.28 11.60 9.62
C LEU A 142 11.10 11.89 8.71
N TYR A 143 9.92 12.04 9.32
CA TYR A 143 8.68 12.38 8.61
C TYR A 143 8.53 13.91 8.45
N GLY A 144 7.66 14.33 7.53
CA GLY A 144 7.40 15.76 7.28
C GLY A 144 6.95 16.52 8.54
N SER A 145 7.47 17.75 8.72
CA SER A 145 7.00 18.67 9.76
C SER A 145 5.55 19.04 9.51
N ALA A 146 4.72 19.04 10.56
CA ALA A 146 3.29 19.38 10.48
C ALA A 146 3.02 20.73 9.78
N THR A 147 3.92 21.71 9.94
CA THR A 147 3.79 23.05 9.32
C THR A 147 3.99 23.04 7.80
N GLU A 148 4.73 22.05 7.28
CA GLU A 148 5.16 22.03 5.87
C GLU A 148 4.39 21.01 5.02
N LEU A 149 3.63 20.11 5.64
CA LEU A 149 3.06 18.94 4.97
C LEU A 149 2.35 19.21 3.66
N LYS A 150 1.51 20.25 3.62
CA LYS A 150 0.78 20.62 2.41
C LYS A 150 1.73 21.11 1.31
N ALA A 151 2.69 21.96 1.67
CA ALA A 151 3.68 22.48 0.72
C ALA A 151 4.59 21.36 0.21
N THR A 152 5.05 20.45 1.06
CA THR A 152 5.84 19.28 0.65
C THR A 152 5.04 18.37 -0.29
N LEU A 153 3.77 18.11 -0.01
CA LEU A 153 2.91 17.31 -0.87
C LEU A 153 2.73 17.96 -2.26
N GLU A 154 2.44 19.25 -2.30
CA GLU A 154 2.28 19.99 -3.56
C GLU A 154 3.58 20.02 -4.35
N TYR A 155 4.71 20.20 -3.67
CA TYR A 155 6.04 20.15 -4.27
C TYR A 155 6.33 18.78 -4.91
N ASP A 156 6.20 17.67 -4.18
CA ASP A 156 6.51 16.33 -4.69
C ASP A 156 5.62 15.97 -5.90
N PHE A 157 4.32 16.30 -5.85
CA PHE A 157 3.43 16.12 -7.00
C PHE A 157 3.83 17.00 -8.20
N SER A 158 4.30 18.23 -7.96
CA SER A 158 4.78 19.09 -9.05
C SER A 158 6.01 18.49 -9.73
N GLN A 159 6.96 17.96 -8.95
CA GLN A 159 8.19 17.38 -9.48
C GLN A 159 7.89 16.16 -10.35
N GLU A 160 6.96 15.30 -9.92
CA GLU A 160 6.54 14.14 -10.70
C GLU A 160 5.76 14.52 -11.97
N ARG A 161 4.88 15.51 -11.89
CA ARG A 161 4.12 15.98 -13.05
C ARG A 161 5.02 16.57 -14.14
N ASP A 162 6.09 17.24 -13.73
CA ASP A 162 7.03 17.88 -14.65
C ASP A 162 8.11 16.91 -15.16
N PHE A 163 8.16 15.68 -14.62
CA PHE A 163 9.09 14.63 -15.04
C PHE A 163 8.67 13.98 -16.36
N SER A 164 9.64 13.73 -17.25
CA SER A 164 9.41 13.03 -18.52
C SER A 164 9.98 11.63 -18.49
N TYR A 165 9.12 10.64 -18.72
CA TYR A 165 9.51 9.23 -18.89
C TYR A 165 10.06 8.93 -20.30
N GLN A 166 10.03 9.90 -21.23
CA GLN A 166 10.41 9.68 -22.63
C GLN A 166 11.89 9.32 -22.78
N GLY A 167 12.16 8.21 -23.47
CA GLY A 167 13.52 7.77 -23.79
C GLY A 167 14.27 7.06 -22.65
N LEU A 168 13.63 6.90 -21.48
CA LEU A 168 14.20 6.16 -20.36
C LEU A 168 14.10 4.65 -20.58
N SER A 169 15.11 3.93 -20.11
CA SER A 169 15.06 2.48 -19.94
C SER A 169 14.12 2.09 -18.79
N MET A 170 13.64 0.85 -18.79
CA MET A 170 12.75 0.36 -17.74
C MET A 170 13.40 0.40 -16.34
N ASP A 171 14.72 0.22 -16.25
CA ASP A 171 15.45 0.33 -14.98
C ASP A 171 15.44 1.77 -14.45
N GLU A 172 15.60 2.76 -15.32
CA GLU A 172 15.51 4.18 -14.96
C GLU A 172 14.09 4.57 -14.52
N ILE A 173 13.08 4.07 -15.24
CA ILE A 173 11.65 4.26 -14.90
C ILE A 173 11.38 3.69 -13.50
N ILE A 174 11.81 2.45 -13.24
CA ILE A 174 11.58 1.77 -11.96
C ILE A 174 12.28 2.50 -10.81
N ARG A 175 13.53 2.93 -11.00
CA ARG A 175 14.26 3.71 -10.00
C ARG A 175 13.56 5.04 -9.70
N HIS A 176 13.10 5.74 -10.73
CA HIS A 176 12.38 7.00 -10.58
C HIS A 176 11.06 6.80 -9.82
N LEU A 177 10.26 5.80 -10.21
CA LEU A 177 9.01 5.44 -9.52
C LEU A 177 9.25 5.08 -8.06
N ALA A 178 10.34 4.33 -7.76
CA ALA A 178 10.73 3.98 -6.39
C ALA A 178 11.03 5.24 -5.56
N LEU A 179 11.79 6.19 -6.10
CA LEU A 179 12.10 7.46 -5.44
C LEU A 179 10.85 8.32 -5.22
N PHE A 180 9.99 8.45 -6.23
CA PHE A 180 8.76 9.23 -6.14
C PHE A 180 7.86 8.69 -5.03
N ILE A 181 7.56 7.38 -5.05
CA ILE A 181 6.62 6.81 -4.08
C ILE A 181 7.21 6.75 -2.67
N SER A 182 8.53 6.57 -2.53
CA SER A 182 9.18 6.61 -1.22
C SER A 182 9.10 8.00 -0.59
N ARG A 183 9.32 9.06 -1.37
CA ARG A 183 9.22 10.46 -0.90
C ARG A 183 7.79 10.83 -0.53
N LEU A 184 6.83 10.50 -1.39
CA LEU A 184 5.41 10.71 -1.10
C LEU A 184 4.99 10.03 0.21
N TRP A 185 5.45 8.80 0.45
CA TRP A 185 5.20 8.10 1.71
C TRP A 185 5.89 8.76 2.90
N GLN A 186 7.12 9.25 2.75
CA GLN A 186 7.92 9.91 3.80
C GLN A 186 7.26 11.19 4.34
N ILE A 187 6.51 11.92 3.52
CA ILE A 187 5.69 13.06 3.99
C ILE A 187 4.82 12.61 5.16
N HIS A 188 4.26 11.39 5.04
CA HIS A 188 3.45 10.70 6.04
C HIS A 188 2.36 11.65 6.57
N ILE A 189 1.57 12.15 5.63
CA ILE A 189 0.72 13.34 5.80
C ILE A 189 -0.51 13.13 6.70
N PHE A 190 -0.93 11.88 6.91
CA PHE A 190 -2.07 11.53 7.76
C PHE A 190 -1.61 10.98 9.11
N GLY A 191 -2.49 10.95 10.11
CA GLY A 191 -2.19 10.30 11.40
C GLY A 191 -1.97 8.78 11.23
N GLU A 192 -2.89 8.12 10.54
CA GLU A 192 -2.89 6.68 10.27
C GLU A 192 -3.21 6.40 8.79
N GLY A 193 -3.18 5.14 8.33
CA GLY A 193 -3.60 4.79 6.96
C GLY A 193 -2.68 5.23 5.80
N ASN A 194 -1.51 5.83 6.07
CA ASN A 194 -0.61 6.38 5.04
C ASN A 194 -0.15 5.32 4.02
N THR A 195 0.34 4.17 4.47
CA THR A 195 0.86 3.13 3.57
C THR A 195 -0.22 2.54 2.66
N ARG A 196 -1.42 2.26 3.19
CA ARG A 196 -2.55 1.75 2.40
C ARG A 196 -3.01 2.81 1.38
N THR A 197 -3.09 4.08 1.77
CA THR A 197 -3.37 5.20 0.85
C THR A 197 -2.31 5.30 -0.25
N THR A 198 -1.03 5.24 0.13
CA THR A 198 0.13 5.27 -0.79
C THR A 198 0.04 4.16 -1.82
N ALA A 199 -0.20 2.91 -1.38
CA ALA A 199 -0.31 1.76 -2.28
C ALA A 199 -1.47 1.92 -3.27
N VAL A 200 -2.66 2.29 -2.80
CA VAL A 200 -3.85 2.47 -3.66
C VAL A 200 -3.63 3.59 -4.68
N PHE A 201 -3.11 4.74 -4.25
CA PHE A 201 -2.76 5.83 -5.15
C PHE A 201 -1.75 5.37 -6.20
N PHE A 202 -0.70 4.67 -5.78
CA PHE A 202 0.37 4.24 -6.65
C PHE A 202 -0.11 3.22 -7.69
N ILE A 203 -0.98 2.28 -7.32
CA ILE A 203 -1.61 1.36 -8.28
C ILE A 203 -2.38 2.14 -9.35
N LYS A 204 -3.20 3.14 -8.95
CA LYS A 204 -3.92 3.98 -9.91
C LYS A 204 -2.97 4.80 -10.79
N TYR A 205 -1.91 5.33 -10.20
CA TYR A 205 -0.91 6.09 -10.93
C TYR A 205 -0.18 5.23 -11.97
N LEU A 206 0.31 4.04 -11.60
CA LEU A 206 0.93 3.09 -12.52
C LEU A 206 0.00 2.71 -13.67
N ARG A 207 -1.30 2.50 -13.40
CA ARG A 207 -2.29 2.25 -14.46
C ARG A 207 -2.45 3.44 -15.40
N SER A 208 -2.42 4.67 -14.87
CA SER A 208 -2.46 5.88 -15.71
C SER A 208 -1.23 6.03 -16.61
N LEU A 209 -0.10 5.43 -16.24
CA LEU A 209 1.11 5.31 -17.07
C LEU A 209 1.07 4.12 -18.05
N GLY A 210 -0.01 3.33 -18.07
CA GLY A 210 -0.18 2.19 -18.97
C GLY A 210 0.30 0.84 -18.42
N PHE A 211 0.74 0.76 -17.17
CA PHE A 211 1.13 -0.52 -16.56
C PHE A 211 -0.09 -1.33 -16.12
N ALA A 212 -0.02 -2.65 -16.32
CA ALA A 212 -0.95 -3.61 -15.74
C ALA A 212 -0.61 -3.85 -14.26
N ALA A 213 -0.84 -2.86 -13.40
CA ALA A 213 -0.57 -2.93 -11.96
C ALA A 213 -1.66 -3.72 -11.18
N ALA A 214 -2.05 -4.89 -11.68
CA ALA A 214 -3.02 -5.78 -11.06
C ALA A 214 -2.38 -7.18 -10.95
N ASN A 215 -1.59 -7.39 -9.91
CA ASN A 215 -1.01 -8.70 -9.60
C ASN A 215 -0.99 -8.96 -8.09
N ASP A 216 -0.74 -10.22 -7.76
CA ASP A 216 -0.56 -10.81 -6.44
C ASP A 216 0.61 -10.22 -5.63
N ILE A 217 1.50 -9.43 -6.23
CA ILE A 217 2.69 -8.92 -5.54
C ILE A 217 2.32 -8.04 -4.33
N PHE A 218 1.33 -7.15 -4.46
CA PHE A 218 0.88 -6.34 -3.32
C PHE A 218 0.22 -7.17 -2.22
N SER A 219 -0.53 -8.21 -2.59
CA SER A 219 -1.27 -8.99 -1.60
C SER A 219 -0.34 -9.83 -0.73
N GLU A 220 0.66 -10.45 -1.33
CA GLU A 220 1.61 -11.32 -0.64
C GLU A 220 2.74 -10.54 0.05
N ASN A 221 3.10 -9.36 -0.46
CA ASN A 221 4.30 -8.63 -0.06
C ASN A 221 4.02 -7.23 0.49
N ALA A 222 2.80 -6.96 0.96
CA ALA A 222 2.40 -5.70 1.59
C ALA A 222 3.35 -5.23 2.72
N TRP A 223 3.77 -6.14 3.60
CA TRP A 223 4.71 -5.80 4.68
C TRP A 223 6.12 -5.49 4.16
N TYR A 224 6.55 -6.21 3.11
CA TYR A 224 7.81 -5.93 2.42
C TYR A 224 7.80 -4.55 1.79
N PHE A 225 6.75 -4.21 1.04
CA PHE A 225 6.57 -2.89 0.43
C PHE A 225 6.69 -1.78 1.48
N ARG A 226 5.98 -1.92 2.60
CA ARG A 226 6.05 -0.98 3.71
C ARG A 226 7.47 -0.83 4.28
N ASN A 227 8.18 -1.92 4.47
CA ASN A 227 9.56 -1.90 4.97
C ASN A 227 10.56 -1.37 3.93
N ALA A 228 10.29 -1.56 2.64
CA ALA A 228 11.11 -1.01 1.56
C ALA A 228 11.00 0.53 1.54
N LEU A 229 9.80 1.09 1.74
CA LEU A 229 9.59 2.54 1.90
C LEU A 229 10.38 3.10 3.09
N VAL A 230 10.43 2.37 4.21
CA VAL A 230 11.24 2.75 5.38
C VAL A 230 12.73 2.79 5.03
N ARG A 231 13.24 1.75 4.34
CA ARG A 231 14.66 1.67 3.95
C ARG A 231 15.07 2.70 2.90
N ALA A 232 14.14 3.12 2.05
CA ALA A 232 14.35 4.17 1.06
C ALA A 232 14.41 5.59 1.68
N ASN A 233 14.09 5.75 2.97
CA ASN A 233 13.99 7.07 3.62
C ASN A 233 14.78 7.15 4.95
N TYR A 234 15.78 6.30 5.16
CA TYR A 234 16.56 6.29 6.40
C TYR A 234 18.07 6.28 6.14
N THR A 235 18.73 7.32 6.65
CA THR A 235 20.18 7.47 6.66
C THR A 235 20.68 7.66 8.09
N ASN A 236 21.75 6.96 8.45
CA ASN A 236 22.51 7.17 9.67
C ASN A 236 24.00 6.97 9.39
N LEU A 237 24.69 8.10 9.17
CA LEU A 237 26.08 8.13 8.75
C LEU A 237 27.03 7.55 9.81
N GLN A 238 26.80 7.83 11.09
CA GLN A 238 27.59 7.26 12.19
C GLN A 238 27.52 5.73 12.23
N LYS A 239 26.39 5.17 11.79
CA LYS A 239 26.12 3.74 11.75
C LYS A 239 26.44 3.10 10.40
N GLY A 240 26.93 3.86 9.42
CA GLY A 240 27.21 3.42 8.05
C GLY A 240 25.97 2.96 7.27
N VAL A 241 24.79 3.46 7.66
CA VAL A 241 23.52 3.14 7.01
C VAL A 241 23.13 4.28 6.09
N TYR A 242 22.85 3.95 4.84
CA TYR A 242 22.40 4.89 3.81
C TYR A 242 21.00 4.47 3.35
N GLU A 243 20.20 5.46 2.97
CA GLU A 243 18.95 5.21 2.29
C GLU A 243 19.20 4.46 0.98
N THR A 244 18.28 3.57 0.60
CA THR A 244 18.38 2.80 -0.64
C THR A 244 17.00 2.44 -1.18
N THR A 245 16.80 2.63 -2.48
CA THR A 245 15.61 2.20 -3.20
C THR A 245 15.68 0.77 -3.70
N GLU A 246 16.82 0.08 -3.58
CA GLU A 246 17.06 -1.27 -4.13
C GLU A 246 15.93 -2.27 -3.80
N TYR A 247 15.47 -2.29 -2.55
CA TYR A 247 14.38 -3.19 -2.14
C TYR A 247 13.05 -2.82 -2.80
N LEU A 248 12.79 -1.52 -2.94
CA LEU A 248 11.59 -1.04 -3.60
C LEU A 248 11.67 -1.31 -5.11
N GLU A 249 12.84 -1.12 -5.73
CA GLU A 249 13.09 -1.49 -7.12
C GLU A 249 12.86 -3.00 -7.33
N ALA A 250 13.35 -3.88 -6.45
CA ALA A 250 13.09 -5.33 -6.53
C ALA A 250 11.58 -5.66 -6.47
N PHE A 251 10.84 -4.99 -5.57
CA PHE A 251 9.38 -5.11 -5.51
C PHE A 251 8.71 -4.63 -6.81
N LEU A 252 9.12 -3.47 -7.34
CA LEU A 252 8.57 -2.91 -8.57
C LEU A 252 8.91 -3.75 -9.81
N ARG A 253 10.08 -4.38 -9.85
CA ARG A 253 10.47 -5.29 -10.92
C ARG A 253 9.59 -6.54 -10.95
N ASN A 254 9.30 -7.12 -9.78
CA ASN A 254 8.32 -8.20 -9.70
C ASN A 254 6.93 -7.72 -10.12
N LEU A 255 6.52 -6.52 -9.67
CA LEU A 255 5.22 -5.95 -9.96
C LEU A 255 5.01 -5.63 -11.45
N LEU A 256 6.00 -5.02 -12.11
CA LEU A 256 5.84 -4.44 -13.45
C LEU A 256 6.37 -5.35 -14.56
N LEU A 257 7.35 -6.20 -14.24
CA LEU A 257 8.06 -7.04 -15.21
C LEU A 257 7.88 -8.54 -14.95
N ASN A 258 7.08 -8.90 -13.95
CA ASN A 258 6.80 -10.28 -13.57
C ASN A 258 8.09 -11.07 -13.23
N GLU A 259 9.08 -10.38 -12.71
CA GLU A 259 10.30 -11.01 -12.22
C GLU A 259 10.08 -11.73 -10.89
N LYS A 260 11.08 -12.55 -10.51
CA LYS A 260 11.03 -13.39 -9.31
C LYS A 260 12.14 -13.03 -8.33
N ASN A 261 12.37 -11.73 -8.13
CA ASN A 261 13.31 -11.24 -7.13
C ASN A 261 12.84 -11.66 -5.73
N GLU A 262 13.77 -12.00 -4.84
CA GLU A 262 13.45 -12.45 -3.48
C GLU A 262 12.96 -11.27 -2.61
N LEU A 263 11.71 -11.35 -2.13
CA LEU A 263 11.08 -10.32 -1.31
C LEU A 263 10.97 -10.74 0.18
N LEU A 264 12.11 -10.79 0.88
CA LEU A 264 12.13 -11.16 2.30
C LEU A 264 12.38 -9.98 3.25
N ASN A 265 11.45 -9.75 4.18
CA ASN A 265 11.54 -8.69 5.19
C ASN A 265 12.84 -8.70 6.01
N ARG A 266 13.39 -9.88 6.32
CA ARG A 266 14.68 -10.01 7.01
C ARG A 266 15.85 -9.39 6.24
N ASN A 267 15.77 -9.33 4.91
CA ASN A 267 16.82 -8.75 4.07
C ASN A 267 16.87 -7.23 4.19
N LEU A 268 15.75 -6.62 4.59
CA LEU A 268 15.62 -5.17 4.76
C LEU A 268 16.10 -4.70 6.14
N HIS A 269 16.45 -5.60 7.05
CA HIS A 269 16.92 -5.22 8.36
C HIS A 269 18.34 -4.65 8.31
N ILE A 270 18.59 -3.48 8.92
CA ILE A 270 19.89 -2.78 8.82
C ILE A 270 21.09 -3.58 9.37
N ARG A 271 20.82 -4.57 10.25
CA ARG A 271 21.85 -5.51 10.75
C ARG A 271 22.42 -6.42 9.65
N LYS A 272 21.58 -6.91 8.73
CA LYS A 272 22.03 -7.80 7.65
C LYS A 272 22.98 -7.08 6.69
N SER A 273 22.73 -5.79 6.44
CA SER A 273 23.63 -4.94 5.64
C SER A 273 25.02 -4.78 6.27
N ARG A 274 25.18 -5.03 7.58
CA ARG A 274 26.47 -4.97 8.28
C ARG A 274 27.20 -6.31 8.26
N GLU A 275 26.46 -7.41 8.35
CA GLU A 275 27.03 -8.76 8.25
C GLU A 275 27.69 -8.97 6.88
N ASN A 276 27.03 -8.56 5.79
CA ASN A 276 27.63 -8.67 4.45
C ASN A 276 28.89 -7.81 4.28
N LYS A 277 29.00 -6.65 4.96
CA LYS A 277 30.21 -5.80 4.89
C LYS A 277 31.38 -6.32 5.74
N ASN A 278 31.12 -7.16 6.73
CA ASN A 278 32.15 -7.73 7.61
C ASN A 278 32.73 -9.06 7.09
N VAL A 279 32.16 -9.64 6.03
CA VAL A 279 32.67 -10.87 5.39
C VAL A 279 33.65 -10.54 4.26
N ASP A 280 33.67 -9.29 3.78
CA ASP A 280 34.56 -8.79 2.72
C ASP A 280 35.81 -8.06 3.27
N ILE A 281 36.25 -8.35 4.51
CA ILE A 281 37.49 -7.81 5.13
C ILE A 281 38.44 -8.94 5.53
#